data_AF-A0A7X5HY18-F1
#
_entry.id   AF-A0A7X5HY18-F1
#
_cell.length_a   1.000
_cell.length_b   1.000
_cell.length_c   1.000
_cell.angle_alpha   90.00
_cell.angle_beta   90.00
_cell.angle_gamma   90.00
#
_symmetry.space_group_name_H-M   'P 1'
#
loop_
_entity.id
_entity.type
_entity.pdbx_description
1 polymer ?
#
loop_
_entity_poly.entity_id
_entity_poly.type
_entity_poly.pdbx_seq_one_letter_code
_entity_poly.pdbx_strand_id
1 'polypeptide(L)'
;MLVSDRAQRRETILNVLKKDVYEYSDFISNALKNEDSETSHYAASSMLHMRRVLDVKMREISKIYNENPRDFKAAMEYFEIVDRYMAITDLDAGIREMYTQESIKCLKRIVDSKGLAPQRYIFRLIELLIRTGNHREANIYCDILYMAYKDNEEKYLALLKSYYQMKNKASFDLVLHRLEGLEIALSHNTTEIIRFWVDENKEYDEEDEDACQDSEDFHYLDYKFASE
;
A
#
# COMPACT_ATOMS: atom_id res chain seq x y z
N MET A 1 26.92 33.62 -17.66
CA MET A 1 26.44 32.24 -17.84
C MET A 1 25.57 31.70 -16.68
N LEU A 2 25.06 32.52 -15.74
CA LEU A 2 24.19 32.08 -14.64
C LEU A 2 22.68 31.99 -15.00
N VAL A 3 22.25 32.70 -16.05
CA VAL A 3 20.84 32.76 -16.46
C VAL A 3 20.41 31.51 -17.22
N SER A 4 21.31 30.91 -18.01
CA SER A 4 21.05 29.67 -18.75
C SER A 4 20.85 28.48 -17.81
N ASP A 5 21.63 28.42 -16.74
CA ASP A 5 21.54 27.36 -15.72
C ASP A 5 20.23 27.46 -14.93
N ARG A 6 19.79 28.68 -14.57
CA ARG A 6 18.48 28.89 -13.91
C ARG A 6 17.29 28.50 -14.80
N ALA A 7 17.33 28.84 -16.08
CA ALA A 7 16.29 28.48 -17.03
C ALA A 7 16.26 26.96 -17.30
N GLN A 8 17.43 26.35 -17.48
CA GLN A 8 17.56 24.90 -17.62
C GLN A 8 17.11 24.16 -16.36
N ARG A 9 17.52 24.56 -15.16
CA ARG A 9 17.05 23.95 -13.90
C ARG A 9 15.54 24.07 -13.73
N ARG A 10 14.97 25.24 -14.05
CA ARG A 10 13.51 25.46 -14.04
C ARG A 10 12.80 24.57 -15.05
N GLU A 11 13.34 24.44 -16.26
CA GLU A 11 12.78 23.61 -17.31
C GLU A 11 12.93 22.11 -17.01
N THR A 12 14.05 21.68 -16.42
CA THR A 12 14.26 20.31 -15.93
C THR A 12 13.30 19.98 -14.81
N ILE A 13 13.16 20.85 -13.80
CA ILE A 13 12.14 20.68 -12.75
C ILE A 13 10.76 20.63 -13.39
N LEU A 14 10.38 21.57 -14.27
CA LEU A 14 9.07 21.56 -14.95
C LEU A 14 8.84 20.31 -15.83
N ASN A 15 9.88 19.76 -16.45
CA ASN A 15 9.78 18.56 -17.29
C ASN A 15 9.78 17.27 -16.45
N VAL A 16 10.43 17.26 -15.28
CA VAL A 16 10.29 16.22 -14.25
C VAL A 16 8.87 16.26 -13.67
N LEU A 17 8.33 17.46 -13.43
CA LEU A 17 6.96 17.69 -12.95
C LEU A 17 5.86 17.34 -13.98
N LYS A 18 6.21 17.18 -15.26
CA LYS A 18 5.29 16.68 -16.31
C LYS A 18 5.21 15.16 -16.36
N LYS A 19 6.20 14.45 -15.80
CA LYS A 19 6.16 13.00 -15.57
C LYS A 19 5.56 12.75 -14.20
N ASP A 20 4.95 11.58 -13.99
CA ASP A 20 4.13 11.27 -12.82
C ASP A 20 4.76 11.75 -11.50
N VAL A 21 4.20 12.85 -11.00
CA VAL A 21 4.69 13.67 -9.88
C VAL A 21 4.82 12.89 -8.56
N TYR A 22 4.17 11.73 -8.48
CA TYR A 22 4.17 10.85 -7.32
C TYR A 22 5.55 10.25 -7.02
N GLU A 23 6.34 9.91 -8.04
CA GLU A 23 7.71 9.38 -7.82
C GLU A 23 8.65 10.41 -7.17
N TYR A 24 8.28 11.70 -7.17
CA TYR A 24 9.15 12.80 -6.74
C TYR A 24 8.66 13.54 -5.49
N SER A 25 7.52 13.16 -4.89
CA SER A 25 7.04 13.81 -3.66
C SER A 25 8.04 13.62 -2.50
N ASP A 26 8.62 12.43 -2.40
CA ASP A 26 9.64 12.11 -1.40
C ASP A 26 10.95 12.83 -1.71
N PHE A 27 11.32 12.93 -2.99
CA PHE A 27 12.48 13.71 -3.44
C PHE A 27 12.34 15.20 -3.09
N ILE A 28 11.17 15.79 -3.32
CA ILE A 28 10.89 17.20 -2.99
C ILE A 28 10.85 17.41 -1.47
N SER A 29 10.28 16.46 -0.73
CA SER A 29 10.29 16.47 0.73
C SER A 29 11.71 16.41 1.31
N ASN A 30 12.60 15.65 0.66
CA ASN A 30 14.01 15.60 1.03
C ASN A 30 14.76 16.87 0.61
N ALA A 31 14.47 17.42 -0.58
CA ALA A 31 15.06 18.68 -1.05
C ALA A 31 14.65 19.89 -0.19
N LEU A 32 13.48 19.85 0.46
CA LEU A 32 13.04 20.85 1.44
C LEU A 32 13.89 20.87 2.71
N LYS A 33 14.54 19.74 3.05
CA LYS A 33 15.41 19.60 4.21
C LYS A 33 16.87 19.94 3.89
N ASN A 34 17.16 20.40 2.67
CA ASN A 34 18.52 20.68 2.24
C ASN A 34 19.04 21.97 2.90
N GLU A 35 20.31 21.95 3.32
CA GLU A 35 20.98 23.13 3.90
C GLU A 35 21.17 24.27 2.89
N ASP A 36 21.20 23.95 1.59
CA ASP A 36 21.22 24.95 0.53
C ASP A 36 19.87 25.67 0.41
N SER A 37 19.87 26.94 0.84
CA SER A 37 18.68 27.80 0.84
C SER A 37 18.05 27.99 -0.54
N GLU A 38 18.82 27.95 -1.62
CA GLU A 38 18.30 28.08 -2.99
C GLU A 38 17.55 26.80 -3.42
N THR A 39 18.13 25.63 -3.19
CA THR A 39 17.49 24.32 -3.43
C THR A 39 16.19 24.16 -2.61
N SER A 40 16.23 24.48 -1.32
CA SER A 40 15.06 24.41 -0.44
C SER A 40 13.94 25.38 -0.88
N HIS A 41 14.30 26.59 -1.36
CA HIS A 41 13.33 27.54 -1.89
C HIS A 41 12.64 27.05 -3.19
N TYR A 42 13.38 26.41 -4.10
CA TYR A 42 12.80 25.82 -5.30
C TYR A 42 11.92 24.62 -4.98
N ALA A 43 12.31 23.79 -4.01
CA ALA A 43 11.51 22.66 -3.55
C ALA A 43 10.17 23.16 -2.95
N ALA A 44 10.20 24.19 -2.10
CA ALA A 44 9.01 24.81 -1.53
C ALA A 44 8.08 25.42 -2.60
N SER A 45 8.65 26.14 -3.56
CA SER A 45 7.90 26.73 -4.67
C SER A 45 7.22 25.65 -5.52
N SER A 46 7.92 24.54 -5.76
CA SER A 46 7.41 23.40 -6.53
C SER A 46 6.28 22.69 -5.77
N MET A 47 6.45 22.44 -4.48
CA MET A 47 5.42 21.83 -3.63
C MET A 47 4.16 22.70 -3.55
N LEU A 48 4.32 24.02 -3.42
CA LEU A 48 3.19 24.96 -3.43
C LEU A 48 2.45 24.95 -4.78
N HIS A 49 3.18 24.91 -5.90
CA HIS A 49 2.56 24.76 -7.21
C HIS A 49 1.80 23.43 -7.31
N MET A 50 2.38 22.31 -6.87
CA MET A 50 1.72 21.00 -6.89
C MET A 50 0.40 21.02 -6.12
N ARG A 51 0.43 21.58 -4.90
CA ARG A 51 -0.76 21.71 -4.07
C ARG A 51 -1.87 22.47 -4.80
N ARG A 52 -1.55 23.62 -5.41
CA ARG A 52 -2.54 24.40 -6.18
C ARG A 52 -3.14 23.61 -7.35
N VAL A 53 -2.33 22.83 -8.05
CA VAL A 53 -2.82 21.98 -9.15
C VAL A 53 -3.73 20.88 -8.61
N LEU A 54 -3.37 20.25 -7.49
CA LEU A 54 -4.20 19.25 -6.84
C LEU A 54 -5.49 19.85 -6.27
N ASP A 55 -5.47 21.06 -5.73
CA ASP A 55 -6.68 21.77 -5.25
C ASP A 55 -7.69 21.98 -6.39
N VAL A 56 -7.21 22.33 -7.58
CA VAL A 56 -8.06 22.46 -8.77
C VAL A 56 -8.61 21.11 -9.18
N LYS A 57 -7.74 20.10 -9.35
CA LYS A 57 -8.16 18.75 -9.74
C LYS A 57 -9.13 18.12 -8.74
N MET A 58 -8.88 18.29 -7.44
CA MET A 58 -9.73 17.78 -6.36
C MET A 58 -11.15 18.37 -6.48
N ARG A 59 -11.29 19.68 -6.71
CA ARG A 59 -12.61 20.29 -6.90
C ARG A 59 -13.32 19.77 -8.14
N GLU A 60 -12.60 19.64 -9.26
CA GLU A 60 -13.15 19.15 -10.52
C GLU A 60 -13.61 17.69 -10.40
N ILE A 61 -12.74 16.81 -9.91
CA ILE A 61 -13.04 15.38 -9.81
C ILE A 61 -14.08 15.10 -8.72
N SER A 62 -14.10 15.86 -7.62
CA SER A 62 -15.15 15.75 -6.60
C SER A 62 -16.53 16.04 -7.20
N LYS A 63 -16.63 17.04 -8.08
CA LYS A 63 -17.89 17.35 -8.76
C LYS A 63 -18.33 16.19 -9.65
N ILE A 64 -17.44 15.69 -10.51
CA ILE A 64 -17.71 14.58 -11.43
C ILE A 64 -18.14 13.32 -10.66
N TYR A 65 -17.39 12.97 -9.61
CA TYR A 65 -17.69 11.80 -8.78
C TYR A 65 -19.01 11.94 -8.04
N ASN A 66 -19.34 13.12 -7.52
CA ASN A 66 -20.61 13.37 -6.84
C ASN A 66 -21.82 13.33 -7.79
N GLU A 67 -21.64 13.73 -9.06
CA GLU A 67 -22.69 13.65 -10.09
C GLU A 67 -22.97 12.20 -10.51
N ASN A 68 -21.96 11.33 -10.53
CA ASN A 68 -22.13 9.91 -10.79
C ASN A 68 -21.20 9.00 -9.97
N PRO A 69 -21.55 8.71 -8.70
CA PRO A 69 -20.70 7.90 -7.82
C PRO A 69 -20.57 6.42 -8.24
N ARG A 70 -21.35 5.97 -9.23
CA ARG A 70 -21.33 4.60 -9.76
C ARG A 70 -20.46 4.46 -11.00
N ASP A 71 -19.97 5.56 -11.57
CA ASP A 71 -19.01 5.50 -12.66
C ASP A 71 -17.66 5.04 -12.10
N PHE A 72 -17.27 3.82 -12.49
CA PHE A 72 -16.02 3.19 -12.10
C PHE A 72 -14.80 4.01 -12.47
N LYS A 73 -14.81 4.66 -13.64
CA LYS A 73 -13.70 5.50 -14.10
C LYS A 73 -13.59 6.75 -13.23
N ALA A 74 -14.72 7.39 -12.93
CA ALA A 74 -14.75 8.53 -12.02
C ALA A 74 -14.29 8.15 -10.61
N ALA A 75 -14.67 6.98 -10.10
CA ALA A 75 -14.25 6.48 -8.79
C ALA A 75 -12.73 6.23 -8.71
N MET A 76 -12.15 5.63 -9.76
CA MET A 76 -10.69 5.44 -9.83
C MET A 76 -9.95 6.77 -9.87
N GLU A 77 -10.36 7.68 -10.75
CA GLU A 77 -9.70 8.99 -10.88
C GLU A 77 -9.86 9.84 -9.62
N TYR A 78 -11.03 9.79 -8.98
CA TYR A 78 -11.26 10.42 -7.68
C TYR A 78 -10.32 9.85 -6.61
N PHE A 79 -10.25 8.53 -6.48
CA PHE A 79 -9.35 7.89 -5.53
C PHE A 79 -7.89 8.30 -5.75
N GLU A 80 -7.39 8.28 -7.00
CA GLU A 80 -6.02 8.66 -7.35
C GLU A 80 -5.70 10.11 -6.98
N ILE A 81 -6.67 11.02 -7.08
CA ILE A 81 -6.49 12.42 -6.69
C ILE A 81 -6.54 12.58 -5.17
N VAL A 82 -7.47 11.89 -4.49
CA VAL A 82 -7.59 11.93 -3.04
C VAL A 82 -6.35 11.36 -2.36
N ASP A 83 -5.85 10.22 -2.84
CA ASP A 83 -4.67 9.57 -2.27
C ASP A 83 -3.42 10.46 -2.40
N ARG A 84 -3.23 11.07 -3.58
CA ARG A 84 -2.16 12.06 -3.80
C ARG A 84 -2.32 13.31 -2.94
N TYR A 85 -3.55 13.80 -2.80
CA TYR A 85 -3.82 14.99 -2.00
C TYR A 85 -3.51 14.74 -0.52
N MET A 86 -3.87 13.58 0.02
CA MET A 86 -3.55 13.18 1.39
C MET A 86 -2.06 12.96 1.64
N ALA A 87 -1.29 12.59 0.61
CA ALA A 87 0.15 12.38 0.69
C ALA A 87 0.95 13.69 0.74
N ILE A 88 0.53 14.69 -0.06
CA ILE A 88 1.29 15.94 -0.23
C ILE A 88 0.78 17.05 0.70
N THR A 89 -0.48 16.98 1.11
CA THR A 89 -1.10 18.02 1.95
C THR A 89 -1.08 17.59 3.41
N ASP A 90 -0.65 18.50 4.27
CA ASP A 90 -0.89 18.38 5.69
C ASP A 90 -2.35 18.72 5.99
N LEU A 91 -3.10 17.69 6.35
CA LEU A 91 -4.55 17.74 6.56
C LEU A 91 -4.85 17.59 8.03
N ASP A 92 -5.83 18.36 8.49
CA ASP A 92 -6.45 18.13 9.79
C ASP A 92 -6.90 16.67 9.94
N ALA A 93 -6.78 16.12 11.15
CA ALA A 93 -7.07 14.73 11.43
C ALA A 93 -8.50 14.33 11.01
N GLY A 94 -9.50 15.20 11.21
CA GLY A 94 -10.87 14.93 10.82
C GLY A 94 -11.04 14.86 9.30
N ILE A 95 -10.38 15.76 8.57
CA ILE A 95 -10.41 15.79 7.09
C ILE A 95 -9.68 14.57 6.52
N ARG A 96 -8.53 14.20 7.11
CA ARG A 96 -7.77 13.01 6.71
C ARG A 96 -8.58 11.73 6.92
N GLU A 97 -9.30 11.62 8.03
CA GLU A 97 -10.17 10.48 8.30
C GLU A 97 -11.32 10.41 7.29
N MET A 98 -11.99 11.54 7.01
CA MET A 98 -13.05 11.61 6.00
C MET A 98 -12.55 11.11 4.63
N TYR A 99 -11.40 11.60 4.15
CA TYR A 99 -10.84 11.15 2.87
C TYR A 99 -10.35 9.70 2.90
N THR A 100 -9.88 9.20 4.05
CA THR A 100 -9.53 7.80 4.24
C THR A 100 -10.76 6.91 4.03
N GLN A 101 -11.88 7.24 4.68
CA GLN A 101 -13.13 6.49 4.55
C GLN A 101 -13.69 6.54 3.12
N GLU A 102 -13.64 7.69 2.46
CA GLU A 102 -14.05 7.80 1.05
C GLU A 102 -13.14 7.00 0.11
N SER A 103 -11.83 7.00 0.36
CA SER A 103 -10.87 6.19 -0.40
C SER A 103 -11.14 4.70 -0.25
N ILE A 104 -11.40 4.23 0.98
CA ILE A 104 -11.80 2.84 1.25
C ILE A 104 -13.05 2.49 0.45
N LYS A 105 -14.10 3.32 0.50
CA LYS A 105 -15.35 3.08 -0.26
C LYS A 105 -15.10 3.00 -1.77
N CYS A 106 -14.28 3.89 -2.32
CA CYS A 106 -13.95 3.88 -3.75
C CYS A 106 -13.20 2.61 -4.13
N LEU A 107 -12.16 2.25 -3.36
CA LEU A 107 -11.34 1.08 -3.61
C LEU A 107 -12.13 -0.22 -3.49
N LYS A 108 -13.00 -0.37 -2.49
CA LYS A 108 -13.88 -1.54 -2.38
C LYS A 108 -14.76 -1.69 -3.62
N ARG A 109 -15.41 -0.61 -4.06
CA ARG A 109 -16.19 -0.63 -5.31
C ARG A 109 -15.35 -1.02 -6.52
N ILE A 110 -14.09 -0.59 -6.55
CA ILE A 110 -13.18 -0.91 -7.64
C ILE A 110 -12.83 -2.40 -7.63
N VAL A 111 -12.45 -2.93 -6.47
CA VAL A 111 -12.03 -4.32 -6.28
C VAL A 111 -13.19 -5.30 -6.41
N ASP A 112 -14.37 -4.94 -5.92
CA ASP A 112 -15.58 -5.77 -5.95
C ASP A 112 -16.31 -5.70 -7.31
N SER A 113 -15.82 -4.87 -8.25
CA SER A 113 -16.38 -4.77 -9.60
C SER A 113 -16.06 -6.02 -10.43
N LYS A 114 -16.76 -6.20 -11.56
CA LYS A 114 -16.51 -7.32 -12.48
C LYS A 114 -15.16 -7.15 -13.20
N GLY A 115 -14.10 -7.64 -12.61
CA GLY A 115 -12.75 -7.69 -13.20
C GLY A 115 -11.66 -7.74 -12.13
N LEU A 116 -10.45 -8.16 -12.54
CA LEU A 116 -9.27 -8.02 -11.68
C LEU A 116 -8.85 -6.55 -11.66
N ALA A 117 -9.01 -5.91 -10.51
CA ALA A 117 -8.46 -4.58 -10.29
C ALA A 117 -6.91 -4.61 -10.40
N PRO A 118 -6.25 -3.47 -10.66
CA PRO A 118 -4.81 -3.38 -10.48
C PRO A 118 -4.39 -3.77 -9.05
N GLN A 119 -3.36 -4.62 -8.93
CA GLN A 119 -2.85 -5.13 -7.64
C GLN A 119 -2.55 -4.00 -6.62
N ARG A 120 -2.03 -2.87 -7.11
CA ARG A 120 -1.77 -1.66 -6.31
C ARG A 120 -3.00 -1.14 -5.53
N TYR A 121 -4.21 -1.30 -6.08
CA TYR A 121 -5.43 -0.86 -5.41
C TYR A 121 -5.80 -1.74 -4.25
N ILE A 122 -5.55 -3.05 -4.36
CA ILE A 122 -5.78 -3.97 -3.25
C ILE A 122 -4.75 -3.74 -2.15
N PHE A 123 -3.47 -3.57 -2.51
CA PHE A 123 -2.43 -3.19 -1.54
C PHE A 123 -2.81 -1.95 -0.74
N ARG A 124 -3.22 -0.89 -1.45
CA ARG A 124 -3.62 0.36 -0.81
C ARG A 124 -4.88 0.19 0.05
N LEU A 125 -5.86 -0.60 -0.40
CA LEU A 125 -7.06 -0.89 0.37
C LEU A 125 -6.72 -1.61 1.68
N ILE A 126 -5.88 -2.65 1.64
CA ILE A 126 -5.44 -3.39 2.82
C ILE A 126 -4.73 -2.45 3.80
N GLU A 127 -3.81 -1.61 3.32
CA GLU A 127 -3.10 -0.64 4.15
C GLU A 127 -4.06 0.33 4.86
N LEU A 128 -5.04 0.88 4.14
CA LEU A 128 -6.04 1.79 4.71
C LEU A 128 -6.94 1.08 5.73
N LEU A 129 -7.31 -0.18 5.49
CA LEU A 129 -8.13 -0.97 6.41
C LEU A 129 -7.35 -1.29 7.71
N ILE A 130 -6.08 -1.67 7.60
CA ILE A 130 -5.22 -1.91 8.77
C ILE A 130 -5.06 -0.60 9.57
N ARG A 131 -4.78 0.52 8.90
CA ARG A 131 -4.61 1.83 9.55
C ARG A 131 -5.86 2.29 10.30
N THR A 132 -7.04 1.96 9.78
CA THR A 132 -8.33 2.28 10.41
C THR A 132 -8.78 1.24 11.44
N GLY A 133 -7.97 0.21 11.72
CA GLY A 133 -8.26 -0.85 12.69
C GLY A 133 -9.22 -1.94 12.18
N ASN A 134 -9.58 -1.92 10.90
CA ASN A 134 -10.51 -2.87 10.27
C ASN A 134 -9.81 -4.18 9.85
N HIS A 135 -9.11 -4.84 10.78
CA HIS A 135 -8.26 -6.01 10.50
C HIS A 135 -9.04 -7.20 9.92
N ARG A 136 -10.29 -7.42 10.37
CA ARG A 136 -11.14 -8.51 9.85
C ARG A 136 -11.38 -8.36 8.36
N GLU A 137 -11.64 -7.14 7.91
CA GLU A 137 -11.90 -6.88 6.50
C GLU A 137 -10.61 -6.84 5.69
N ALA A 138 -9.52 -6.34 6.27
CA ALA A 138 -8.20 -6.41 5.65
C ALA A 138 -7.79 -7.86 5.32
N ASN A 139 -8.08 -8.83 6.21
CA ASN A 139 -7.83 -10.25 5.96
C ASN A 139 -8.58 -10.77 4.72
N ILE A 140 -9.85 -10.38 4.52
CA ILE A 140 -10.63 -10.79 3.34
C ILE A 140 -9.93 -10.31 2.05
N TYR A 141 -9.45 -9.07 2.02
CA TYR A 141 -8.73 -8.55 0.86
C TYR A 141 -7.32 -9.16 0.70
N CYS A 142 -6.67 -9.59 1.79
CA CYS A 142 -5.44 -10.38 1.73
C CYS A 142 -5.70 -11.74 1.07
N ASP A 143 -6.81 -12.41 1.40
CA ASP A 143 -7.18 -13.69 0.80
C ASP A 143 -7.51 -13.53 -0.70
N ILE A 144 -8.24 -12.47 -1.07
CA ILE A 144 -8.51 -12.12 -2.47
C ILE A 144 -7.20 -11.89 -3.22
N LEU A 145 -6.27 -11.13 -2.63
CA LEU A 145 -4.95 -10.89 -3.20
C LEU A 145 -4.18 -12.20 -3.39
N TYR A 146 -4.19 -13.08 -2.39
CA TYR A 146 -3.49 -14.36 -2.41
C TYR A 146 -4.02 -15.28 -3.53
N MET A 147 -5.35 -15.40 -3.67
CA MET A 147 -6.01 -16.33 -4.58
C MET A 147 -6.12 -15.81 -6.03
N ALA A 148 -6.39 -14.53 -6.22
CA ALA A 148 -6.80 -14.00 -7.53
C ALA A 148 -5.63 -13.44 -8.38
N TYR A 149 -4.46 -13.18 -7.76
CA TYR A 149 -3.33 -12.53 -8.42
C TYR A 149 -2.13 -13.48 -8.57
N LYS A 150 -1.44 -13.35 -9.71
CA LYS A 150 -0.24 -14.14 -10.02
C LYS A 150 0.82 -13.99 -8.93
N ASP A 151 1.52 -15.08 -8.65
CA ASP A 151 2.66 -15.12 -7.74
C ASP A 151 3.78 -14.18 -8.24
N ASN A 152 4.11 -13.18 -7.41
CA ASN A 152 5.22 -12.26 -7.60
C ASN A 152 5.73 -11.81 -6.22
N GLU A 153 6.99 -11.39 -6.16
CA GLU A 153 7.65 -11.00 -4.91
C GLU A 153 6.88 -9.89 -4.17
N GLU A 154 6.42 -8.88 -4.90
CA GLU A 154 5.70 -7.72 -4.35
C GLU A 154 4.40 -8.14 -3.62
N LYS A 155 3.67 -9.13 -4.15
CA LYS A 155 2.47 -9.72 -3.54
C LYS A 155 2.79 -10.28 -2.15
N TYR A 156 3.82 -11.12 -2.07
CA TYR A 156 4.15 -11.82 -0.83
C TYR A 156 4.72 -10.88 0.22
N LEU A 157 5.57 -9.91 -0.16
CA LEU A 157 6.04 -8.88 0.76
C LEU A 157 4.89 -8.04 1.33
N ALA A 158 3.93 -7.65 0.48
CA ALA A 158 2.74 -6.92 0.92
C ALA A 158 1.88 -7.74 1.89
N LEU A 159 1.71 -9.04 1.63
CA LEU A 159 0.97 -9.95 2.51
C LEU A 159 1.69 -10.14 3.85
N LEU A 160 3.00 -10.42 3.86
CA LEU A 160 3.80 -10.56 5.08
C LEU A 160 3.70 -9.31 5.95
N LYS A 161 3.91 -8.13 5.36
CA LYS A 161 3.77 -6.85 6.06
C LYS A 161 2.37 -6.68 6.65
N SER A 162 1.33 -7.04 5.89
CA SER A 162 -0.07 -6.90 6.33
C SER A 162 -0.37 -7.84 7.50
N TYR A 163 -0.01 -9.12 7.41
CA TYR A 163 -0.23 -10.09 8.49
C TYR A 163 0.58 -9.77 9.74
N TYR A 164 1.80 -9.27 9.60
CA TYR A 164 2.60 -8.78 10.71
C TYR A 164 1.91 -7.62 11.45
N GLN A 165 1.42 -6.61 10.72
CA GLN A 165 0.71 -5.46 11.30
C GLN A 165 -0.60 -5.88 11.99
N MET A 166 -1.28 -6.90 11.46
CA MET A 166 -2.49 -7.47 12.05
C MET A 166 -2.21 -8.47 13.20
N LYS A 167 -0.94 -8.76 13.49
CA LYS A 167 -0.51 -9.79 14.46
C LYS A 167 -1.09 -11.17 14.16
N ASN A 168 -1.28 -11.49 12.88
CA ASN A 168 -1.80 -12.78 12.43
C ASN A 168 -0.63 -13.71 12.10
N LYS A 169 -0.06 -14.35 13.13
CA LYS A 169 1.09 -15.25 13.01
C LYS A 169 0.81 -16.43 12.06
N ALA A 170 -0.34 -17.10 12.22
CA ALA A 170 -0.69 -18.26 11.40
C ALA A 170 -0.69 -17.95 9.89
N SER A 171 -1.32 -16.85 9.47
CA SER A 171 -1.29 -16.46 8.05
C SER A 171 0.08 -15.94 7.59
N PHE A 172 0.85 -15.32 8.49
CA PHE A 172 2.21 -14.90 8.20
C PHE A 172 3.11 -16.09 7.87
N ASP A 173 3.11 -17.13 8.71
CA ASP A 173 3.94 -18.32 8.56
C ASP A 173 3.59 -19.07 7.26
N LEU A 174 2.29 -19.20 6.95
CA LEU A 174 1.84 -19.82 5.70
C LEU A 174 2.37 -19.08 4.45
N VAL A 175 2.36 -17.75 4.48
CA VAL A 175 2.83 -16.90 3.38
C VAL A 175 4.34 -16.95 3.28
N LEU A 176 5.05 -17.01 4.42
CA LEU A 176 6.50 -17.12 4.48
C LEU A 176 6.99 -18.45 3.89
N HIS A 177 6.40 -19.58 4.31
CA HIS A 177 6.70 -20.89 3.74
C HIS A 177 6.34 -20.97 2.26
N ARG A 178 5.23 -20.35 1.84
CA ARG A 178 4.90 -20.28 0.42
C ARG A 178 5.96 -19.50 -0.35
N LEU A 179 6.45 -18.39 0.19
CA LEU A 179 7.47 -17.55 -0.43
C LEU A 179 8.83 -18.28 -0.56
N GLU A 180 9.21 -19.08 0.43
CA GLU A 180 10.38 -19.96 0.39
C GLU A 180 10.32 -20.99 -0.74
N GLY A 181 9.15 -21.58 -0.95
CA GLY A 181 8.94 -22.62 -1.95
C GLY A 181 8.75 -22.11 -3.39
N LEU A 182 8.82 -20.80 -3.64
CA LEU A 182 8.64 -20.25 -4.98
C LEU A 182 9.93 -20.32 -5.81
N GLU A 183 9.83 -20.88 -7.00
CA GLU A 183 10.88 -20.81 -8.04
C GLU A 183 10.92 -19.44 -8.75
N ILE A 184 10.70 -18.35 -8.01
CA ILE A 184 10.74 -16.98 -8.54
C ILE A 184 12.08 -16.36 -8.16
N ALA A 185 12.65 -15.54 -9.05
CA ALA A 185 13.84 -14.76 -8.72
C ALA A 185 13.51 -13.72 -7.63
N LEU A 186 13.92 -14.01 -6.40
CA LEU A 186 13.73 -13.11 -5.26
C LEU A 186 14.86 -12.08 -5.20
N SER A 187 14.54 -10.86 -4.80
CA SER A 187 15.57 -9.87 -4.48
C SER A 187 16.39 -10.29 -3.26
N HIS A 188 17.58 -9.68 -3.14
CA HIS A 188 18.45 -9.90 -1.98
C HIS A 188 17.75 -9.57 -0.66
N ASN A 189 17.02 -8.45 -0.62
CA ASN A 189 16.26 -8.00 0.54
C ASN A 189 15.20 -9.03 0.98
N THR A 190 14.47 -9.61 0.01
CA THR A 190 13.47 -10.64 0.33
C THR A 190 14.11 -11.92 0.84
N THR A 191 15.28 -12.29 0.32
CA THR A 191 16.04 -13.44 0.83
C THR A 191 16.52 -13.19 2.26
N GLU A 192 16.95 -11.97 2.59
CA GLU A 192 17.34 -11.59 3.96
C GLU A 192 16.13 -11.66 4.92
N ILE A 193 14.96 -11.16 4.50
CA ILE A 193 13.73 -11.27 5.28
C ILE A 193 13.40 -12.74 5.56
N ILE A 194 13.43 -13.61 4.55
CA ILE A 194 13.17 -15.04 4.72
C ILE A 194 14.15 -15.65 5.73
N ARG A 195 15.46 -15.41 5.55
CA ARG A 195 16.49 -15.94 6.47
C ARG A 195 16.27 -15.48 7.90
N PHE A 196 16.02 -14.19 8.10
CA PHE A 196 15.77 -13.62 9.42
C PHE A 196 14.64 -14.36 10.16
N TRP A 197 13.50 -14.57 9.50
CA TRP A 197 12.34 -15.21 10.13
C TRP A 197 12.45 -16.74 10.22
N VAL A 198 13.14 -17.39 9.29
CA VAL A 198 13.38 -18.84 9.33
C VAL A 198 14.37 -19.22 10.42
N ASP A 199 15.41 -18.41 10.62
CA ASP A 199 16.39 -18.66 11.66
C ASP A 199 15.80 -18.39 13.06
N GLU A 200 14.92 -17.38 13.22
CA GLU A 200 14.17 -17.16 14.47
C GLU A 200 13.20 -18.32 14.77
N ASN A 201 12.50 -18.87 13.77
CA ASN A 201 11.55 -19.98 14.00
C ASN A 201 12.25 -21.28 14.47
N LYS A 202 13.53 -21.50 14.13
CA LYS A 202 14.29 -22.67 14.63
C LYS A 202 14.65 -22.58 16.11
N GLU A 203 14.83 -21.37 16.65
CA GLU A 203 15.10 -21.18 18.09
C GLU A 203 13.85 -21.44 18.95
N TYR A 204 12.64 -21.27 18.40
CA TYR A 204 11.39 -21.54 19.12
C TYR A 204 10.96 -23.02 19.06
N ASP A 205 11.23 -23.73 17.96
CA ASP A 205 10.89 -25.16 17.86
C ASP A 205 11.78 -26.04 18.79
N GLU A 206 12.99 -25.60 19.14
CA GLU A 206 13.87 -26.32 20.09
C GLU A 206 13.45 -26.13 21.57
N GLU A 207 12.72 -25.08 21.93
CA GLU A 207 12.24 -24.86 23.31
C GLU A 207 10.90 -25.56 23.60
N ASP A 208 10.07 -25.82 22.59
CA ASP A 208 8.76 -26.47 22.74
C ASP A 208 8.81 -28.02 22.58
N GLU A 209 9.88 -28.60 22.01
CA GLU A 209 10.06 -30.07 21.97
C GLU A 209 10.31 -30.70 23.36
N ASP A 210 10.83 -29.92 24.33
CA ASP A 210 11.05 -30.38 25.71
C ASP A 210 9.80 -30.25 26.61
N ALA A 211 8.69 -29.69 26.12
CA ALA A 211 7.51 -29.35 26.92
C ALA A 211 6.22 -30.15 26.64
N CYS A 212 6.21 -31.07 25.66
CA CYS A 212 5.01 -31.86 25.35
C CYS A 212 5.25 -33.38 25.26
N GLN A 213 5.83 -33.95 26.31
CA GLN A 213 5.45 -35.30 26.76
C GLN A 213 4.41 -35.15 27.88
N ASP A 214 3.14 -34.95 27.50
CA ASP A 214 1.93 -35.30 28.26
C ASP A 214 0.74 -34.45 27.80
N SER A 215 0.06 -34.87 26.72
CA SER A 215 -1.39 -34.66 26.58
C SER A 215 -1.96 -35.53 25.45
N GLU A 216 -2.30 -36.77 25.79
CA GLU A 216 -3.37 -37.49 25.10
C GLU A 216 -4.69 -36.78 25.41
N ASP A 217 -5.24 -36.06 24.43
CA ASP A 217 -6.68 -35.93 24.16
C ASP A 217 -6.89 -34.78 23.17
N PHE A 218 -7.42 -35.07 21.98
CA PHE A 218 -8.58 -34.39 21.42
C PHE A 218 -8.95 -35.04 20.08
N HIS A 219 -9.92 -35.95 20.18
CA HIS A 219 -10.60 -36.61 19.09
C HIS A 219 -11.81 -35.76 18.64
N TYR A 220 -12.09 -35.78 17.33
CA TYR A 220 -13.29 -35.30 16.62
C TYR A 220 -13.43 -33.81 16.29
N LEU A 221 -13.47 -33.51 14.98
CA LEU A 221 -14.73 -33.22 14.27
C LEU A 221 -14.53 -33.28 12.74
N ASP A 222 -14.87 -34.44 12.16
CA ASP A 222 -15.51 -34.49 10.84
C ASP A 222 -16.79 -33.63 10.86
N TYR A 223 -17.08 -32.87 9.81
CA TYR A 223 -18.35 -32.96 9.06
C TYR A 223 -18.46 -31.90 7.94
N LYS A 224 -18.62 -32.44 6.71
CA LYS A 224 -19.43 -31.96 5.56
C LYS A 224 -19.09 -30.66 4.85
N PHE A 225 -18.65 -30.79 3.59
CA PHE A 225 -19.38 -30.30 2.41
C PHE A 225 -19.11 -31.19 1.19
N ALA A 226 -20.08 -32.04 0.84
CA ALA A 226 -20.22 -32.65 -0.49
C ALA A 226 -21.71 -32.85 -0.80
N SER A 227 -22.10 -32.41 -1.99
CA SER A 227 -23.32 -32.69 -2.77
C SER A 227 -24.70 -32.49 -2.11
N GLU A 228 -25.41 -31.45 -2.54
CA GLU A 228 -26.66 -31.54 -3.33
C GLU A 228 -26.99 -30.17 -3.95
#